data_AF-A0A7W0YB12-F1
#
_entry.id   AF-A0A7W0YB12-F1
#
_cell.length_a   1.000
_cell.length_b   1.000
_cell.length_c   1.000
_cell.angle_alpha   90.00
_cell.angle_beta   90.00
_cell.angle_gamma   90.00
#
_symmetry.space_group_name_H-M   'P 1'
#
loop_
_entity.id
_entity.type
_entity.pdbx_description
1 polymer ?
#
loop_
_entity_poly.entity_id
_entity_poly.type
_entity_poly.pdbx_seq_one_letter_code
_entity_poly.pdbx_strand_id
1 'polypeptide(L)'
;VLAALQPALEFVAYVTHVYDIAAAVNSDAVTREEVEANPVRCPDPVAAGKMMKAIEQARTDGDSLGGMIECVLRGVPAGLGEPVFDKLEADLAKAMLSLPATKGFEIGSGFSAVTMKGSEHNDPFEIRDDKVRTASNRSGGVQGGISNGENIVFRVAFKPTATIAREQKTVTAAGEETTLAARGRHDPCVLPRAVPMVEAMAALVLCDHALRQRAVSIPA
;
A
#
# COMPACT_ATOMS: atom_id res chain seq x y z
N VAL A 1 -8.49 -16.90 10.95
CA VAL A 1 -7.15 -17.27 11.51
C VAL A 1 -6.52 -16.07 12.21
N LEU A 2 -6.18 -14.99 11.49
CA LEU A 2 -5.57 -13.80 12.10
C LEU A 2 -6.36 -13.24 13.28
N ALA A 3 -7.68 -13.07 13.16
CA ALA A 3 -8.52 -12.60 14.28
C ALA A 3 -8.44 -13.48 15.54
N ALA A 4 -8.12 -14.78 15.40
CA ALA A 4 -7.95 -15.70 16.53
C ALA A 4 -6.51 -15.69 17.08
N LEU A 5 -5.51 -15.47 16.23
CA LEU A 5 -4.09 -15.46 16.62
C LEU A 5 -3.62 -14.10 17.13
N GLN A 6 -4.16 -13.03 16.56
CA GLN A 6 -3.74 -11.65 16.72
C GLN A 6 -4.98 -10.73 16.66
N PRO A 7 -5.81 -10.72 17.72
CA PRO A 7 -7.09 -10.00 17.72
C PRO A 7 -6.95 -8.48 17.65
N ALA A 8 -5.76 -7.95 17.93
CA ALA A 8 -5.46 -6.52 17.85
C ALA A 8 -5.07 -6.05 16.44
N LEU A 9 -4.96 -6.96 15.46
CA LEU A 9 -4.60 -6.58 14.09
C LEU A 9 -5.70 -5.76 13.43
N GLU A 10 -5.32 -4.58 12.98
CA GLU A 10 -6.14 -3.72 12.14
C GLU A 10 -5.39 -3.43 10.85
N PHE A 11 -6.12 -3.45 9.74
CA PHE A 11 -5.63 -3.10 8.41
C PHE A 11 -6.38 -1.83 8.00
N VAL A 12 -5.70 -0.77 7.59
CA VAL A 12 -6.35 0.42 7.03
C VAL A 12 -5.57 0.87 5.82
N ALA A 13 -6.12 0.66 4.63
CA ALA A 13 -5.56 1.17 3.39
C ALA A 13 -6.41 2.29 2.80
N TYR A 14 -5.76 3.23 2.11
CA TYR A 14 -6.42 4.38 1.51
C TYR A 14 -5.61 4.98 0.37
N VAL A 15 -6.31 5.72 -0.48
CA VAL A 15 -5.69 6.45 -1.57
C VAL A 15 -5.02 7.71 -1.02
N THR A 16 -3.71 7.85 -1.27
CA THR A 16 -2.94 9.04 -0.89
C THR A 16 -2.69 9.96 -2.07
N HIS A 17 -2.65 9.42 -3.28
CA HIS A 17 -2.35 10.18 -4.48
C HIS A 17 -3.20 9.70 -5.66
N VAL A 18 -3.70 10.63 -6.46
CA VAL A 18 -4.21 10.37 -7.82
C VAL A 18 -3.63 11.43 -8.73
N TYR A 19 -2.93 11.02 -9.79
CA TYR A 19 -2.20 11.94 -10.67
C TYR A 19 -1.25 12.86 -9.89
N ASP A 20 -1.38 14.18 -10.00
CA ASP A 20 -0.59 15.20 -9.30
C ASP A 20 -1.22 15.69 -7.98
N ILE A 21 -2.33 15.08 -7.56
CA ILE A 21 -3.07 15.45 -6.36
C ILE A 21 -2.65 14.54 -5.20
N ALA A 22 -1.98 15.12 -4.21
CA ALA A 22 -1.59 14.47 -2.97
C ALA A 22 -2.58 14.79 -1.83
N ALA A 23 -2.83 13.80 -0.98
CA ALA A 23 -3.60 13.94 0.26
C ALA A 23 -2.67 14.16 1.46
N ALA A 24 -3.11 14.97 2.42
CA ALA A 24 -2.44 15.10 3.71
C ALA A 24 -3.16 14.24 4.74
N VAL A 25 -2.61 13.06 5.05
CA VAL A 25 -3.22 12.10 5.98
C VAL A 25 -2.21 11.75 7.08
N ASN A 26 -2.69 11.70 8.32
CA ASN A 26 -1.94 11.13 9.43
C ASN A 26 -2.20 9.61 9.49
N SER A 27 -1.21 8.81 9.09
CA SER A 27 -1.29 7.35 9.07
C SER A 27 -1.55 6.73 10.45
N ASP A 28 -1.14 7.38 11.54
CA ASP A 28 -1.36 6.87 12.89
C ASP A 28 -2.81 7.05 13.37
N ALA A 29 -3.57 7.98 12.79
CA ALA A 29 -4.91 8.35 13.27
C ALA A 29 -6.06 8.00 12.30
N VAL A 30 -5.75 7.73 11.03
CA VAL A 30 -6.75 7.46 10.00
C VAL A 30 -7.65 6.27 10.34
N THR A 31 -8.95 6.46 10.16
CA THR A 31 -10.00 5.48 10.47
C THR A 31 -10.63 4.89 9.21
N ARG A 32 -11.23 3.69 9.32
CA ARG A 32 -11.95 3.08 8.20
C ARG A 32 -13.16 3.91 7.77
N GLU A 33 -13.80 4.60 8.72
CA GLU A 33 -14.92 5.48 8.47
C GLU A 33 -14.52 6.65 7.56
N GLU A 34 -13.36 7.28 7.82
CA GLU A 34 -12.82 8.34 6.96
C GLU A 34 -12.48 7.83 5.55
N VAL A 35 -11.94 6.60 5.46
CA VAL A 35 -11.65 5.95 4.17
C VAL A 35 -12.94 5.73 3.38
N GLU A 36 -14.00 5.18 3.98
CA GLU A 36 -15.24 4.85 3.28
C GLU A 36 -16.19 6.06 3.09
N ALA A 37 -15.86 7.23 3.63
CA ALA A 37 -16.69 8.44 3.54
C ALA A 37 -16.87 8.98 2.11
N ASN A 38 -16.06 8.52 1.14
CA ASN A 38 -16.13 8.98 -0.24
C ASN A 38 -15.72 7.88 -1.24
N PRO A 39 -16.16 7.95 -2.50
CA PRO A 39 -15.94 6.88 -3.47
C PRO A 39 -14.49 6.73 -3.93
N VAL A 40 -13.61 7.71 -3.70
CA VAL A 40 -12.18 7.60 -4.03
C VAL A 40 -11.36 6.98 -2.91
N ARG A 41 -11.96 6.76 -1.73
CA ARG A 41 -11.32 6.18 -0.56
C ARG A 41 -10.09 6.95 -0.08
N CYS A 42 -10.20 8.28 -0.09
CA CYS A 42 -9.18 9.21 0.39
C CYS A 42 -9.67 9.92 1.67
N PRO A 43 -9.00 9.77 2.82
CA PRO A 43 -9.39 10.37 4.10
C PRO A 43 -9.36 11.89 4.13
N ASP A 44 -8.58 12.53 3.25
CA ASP A 44 -8.55 13.98 3.11
C ASP A 44 -9.71 14.44 2.22
N PRO A 45 -10.77 15.09 2.76
CA PRO A 45 -11.95 15.45 1.99
C PRO A 45 -11.65 16.49 0.90
N VAL A 46 -10.65 17.36 1.11
CA VAL A 46 -10.25 18.38 0.15
C VAL A 46 -9.54 17.73 -1.04
N ALA A 47 -8.58 16.85 -0.75
CA ALA A 47 -7.91 16.08 -1.80
C ALA A 47 -8.88 15.14 -2.52
N ALA A 48 -9.76 14.44 -1.78
CA ALA A 48 -10.77 13.55 -2.35
C ALA A 48 -11.66 14.27 -3.38
N GLY A 49 -12.12 15.49 -3.06
CA GLY A 49 -12.89 16.33 -3.97
C GLY A 49 -12.15 16.66 -5.27
N LYS A 50 -10.85 16.95 -5.18
CA LYS A 50 -9.99 17.21 -6.36
C LYS A 50 -9.75 15.93 -7.17
N MET A 51 -9.46 14.82 -6.49
CA MET A 51 -9.23 13.51 -7.12
C MET A 51 -10.46 13.04 -7.90
N MET A 52 -11.67 13.18 -7.33
CA MET A 52 -12.93 12.86 -8.02
C MET A 52 -13.10 13.66 -9.31
N LYS A 53 -12.83 14.97 -9.27
CA LYS A 53 -12.89 15.83 -10.46
C LYS A 53 -11.87 15.42 -11.52
N ALA A 54 -10.63 15.11 -11.11
CA ALA A 54 -9.58 14.66 -12.04
C ALA A 54 -9.92 13.32 -12.69
N ILE A 55 -10.46 12.36 -11.93
CA ILE A 55 -10.89 11.06 -12.46
C ILE A 55 -12.04 11.22 -13.46
N GLU A 56 -13.01 12.09 -13.15
CA GLU A 56 -14.12 12.41 -14.05
C GLU A 56 -13.65 13.09 -15.34
N GLN A 57 -12.68 14.00 -15.22
CA GLN A 57 -12.08 14.67 -16.37
C GLN A 57 -11.33 13.66 -17.25
N ALA A 58 -10.48 12.80 -16.67
CA ALA A 58 -9.79 11.76 -17.41
C ALA A 58 -10.77 10.82 -18.14
N ARG A 59 -11.88 10.46 -17.49
CA ARG A 59 -12.96 9.69 -18.13
C ARG A 59 -13.54 10.41 -19.35
N THR A 60 -13.86 11.69 -19.21
CA THR A 60 -14.40 12.53 -20.29
C THR A 60 -13.41 12.65 -21.44
N ASP A 61 -12.13 12.75 -21.12
CA ASP A 61 -11.03 12.83 -22.08
C ASP A 61 -10.70 11.49 -22.74
N GLY A 62 -11.37 10.40 -22.34
CA GLY A 62 -11.10 9.06 -22.83
C GLY A 62 -9.76 8.50 -22.39
N ASP A 63 -9.23 8.96 -21.26
CA ASP A 63 -7.92 8.65 -20.68
C ASP A 63 -8.07 8.02 -19.28
N SER A 64 -6.95 7.77 -18.59
CA SER A 64 -6.94 7.23 -17.23
C SER A 64 -5.80 7.75 -16.37
N LEU A 65 -5.94 7.60 -15.05
CA LEU A 65 -5.00 8.07 -14.05
C LEU A 65 -4.50 6.93 -13.18
N GLY A 66 -3.25 7.07 -12.74
CA GLY A 66 -2.63 6.23 -11.71
C GLY A 66 -2.50 6.99 -10.39
N GLY A 67 -1.71 6.46 -9.47
CA GLY A 67 -1.44 7.08 -8.18
C GLY A 67 -0.97 6.07 -7.15
N MET A 68 -1.31 6.30 -5.88
CA MET A 68 -0.71 5.57 -4.76
C MET A 68 -1.73 5.24 -3.68
N ILE A 69 -1.59 4.05 -3.10
CA ILE A 69 -2.28 3.62 -1.89
C ILE A 69 -1.26 3.50 -0.77
N GLU A 70 -1.60 4.02 0.40
CA GLU A 70 -0.90 3.72 1.65
C GLU A 70 -1.71 2.70 2.44
N CYS A 71 -1.02 1.80 3.14
CA CYS A 71 -1.62 0.83 4.03
C CYS A 71 -0.89 0.86 5.37
N VAL A 72 -1.69 0.92 6.43
CA VAL A 72 -1.25 0.92 7.82
C VAL A 72 -1.76 -0.35 8.47
N LEU A 73 -0.84 -1.16 8.99
CA LEU A 73 -1.14 -2.35 9.77
C LEU A 73 -0.84 -2.03 11.24
N ARG A 74 -1.89 -2.00 12.07
CA ARG A 74 -1.78 -1.70 13.50
C ARG A 74 -1.89 -2.97 14.32
N GLY A 75 -1.31 -2.93 15.53
CA GLY A 75 -1.35 -4.06 16.46
C GLY A 75 -0.55 -5.28 15.99
N VAL A 76 0.39 -5.10 15.06
CA VAL A 76 1.30 -6.16 14.62
C VAL A 76 2.27 -6.48 15.76
N PRO A 77 2.36 -7.73 16.25
CA PRO A 77 3.33 -8.07 17.28
C PRO A 77 4.75 -7.96 16.72
N ALA A 78 5.72 -7.68 17.59
CA ALA A 78 7.12 -7.82 17.24
C ALA A 78 7.47 -9.29 16.98
N GLY A 79 8.37 -9.56 16.03
CA GLY A 79 8.90 -10.90 15.77
C GLY A 79 8.26 -11.68 14.62
N LEU A 80 7.41 -11.07 13.79
CA LEU A 80 6.94 -11.69 12.53
C LEU A 80 7.91 -11.42 11.40
N GLY A 81 8.20 -12.43 10.57
CA GLY A 81 9.17 -12.33 9.46
C GLY A 81 10.45 -13.12 9.72
N GLU A 82 11.35 -13.08 8.75
CA GLU A 82 12.64 -13.76 8.80
C GLU A 82 13.79 -12.85 8.33
N PRO A 83 15.04 -13.06 8.79
CA PRO A 83 16.14 -12.14 8.48
C PRO A 83 16.73 -12.27 7.07
N VAL A 84 16.38 -13.30 6.29
CA VAL A 84 17.05 -13.61 5.02
C VAL A 84 16.08 -13.85 3.86
N PHE A 85 15.44 -15.02 3.80
CA PHE A 85 14.69 -15.43 2.60
C PHE A 85 13.27 -14.87 2.61
N ASP A 86 12.56 -15.05 3.72
CA ASP A 86 11.16 -14.63 3.86
C ASP A 86 11.06 -13.38 4.75
N LYS A 87 11.82 -12.34 4.38
CA LYS A 87 11.73 -11.03 5.02
C LYS A 87 10.32 -10.49 4.87
N LEU A 88 9.73 -10.00 5.97
CA LEU A 88 8.35 -9.55 5.99
C LEU A 88 8.08 -8.45 4.95
N GLU A 89 8.96 -7.45 4.84
CA GLU A 89 8.84 -6.38 3.85
C GLU A 89 9.00 -6.88 2.41
N ALA A 90 9.80 -7.93 2.20
CA ALA A 90 9.99 -8.52 0.87
C ALA A 90 8.75 -9.31 0.42
N ASP A 91 8.13 -10.07 1.33
CA ASP A 91 6.88 -10.78 1.06
C ASP A 91 5.70 -9.82 0.88
N LEU A 92 5.63 -8.75 1.68
CA LEU A 92 4.69 -7.65 1.45
C LEU A 92 4.91 -7.04 0.07
N ALA A 93 6.15 -6.72 -0.30
CA ALA A 93 6.47 -6.17 -1.62
C ALA A 93 6.04 -7.11 -2.75
N LYS A 94 6.37 -8.40 -2.65
CA LYS A 94 5.98 -9.44 -3.63
C LYS A 94 4.46 -9.52 -3.76
N ALA A 95 3.75 -9.56 -2.64
CA ALA A 95 2.29 -9.61 -2.61
C ALA A 95 1.67 -8.37 -3.27
N MET A 96 2.16 -7.17 -2.92
CA MET A 96 1.65 -5.93 -3.51
C MET A 96 1.99 -5.84 -5.00
N LEU A 97 3.21 -6.18 -5.41
CA LEU A 97 3.63 -6.13 -6.81
C LEU A 97 2.96 -7.19 -7.70
N SER A 98 2.32 -8.21 -7.10
CA SER A 98 1.49 -9.19 -7.81
C SER A 98 0.11 -8.65 -8.18
N LEU A 99 -0.33 -7.53 -7.58
CA LEU A 99 -1.62 -6.93 -7.89
C LEU A 99 -1.61 -6.33 -9.31
N PRO A 100 -2.76 -6.33 -10.00
CA PRO A 100 -2.86 -5.66 -11.29
C PRO A 100 -2.48 -4.17 -11.22
N ALA A 101 -1.79 -3.69 -12.26
CA ALA A 101 -1.37 -2.30 -12.42
C ALA A 101 -0.35 -1.77 -11.39
N THR A 102 0.15 -2.55 -10.44
CA THR A 102 1.21 -2.10 -9.54
C THR A 102 2.56 -1.99 -10.24
N LYS A 103 3.35 -0.99 -9.84
CA LYS A 103 4.69 -0.71 -10.40
C LYS A 103 5.74 -0.32 -9.37
N GLY A 104 5.36 -0.12 -8.11
CA GLY A 104 6.29 0.21 -7.05
C GLY A 104 5.74 -0.17 -5.69
N PHE A 105 6.65 -0.44 -4.77
CA PHE A 105 6.38 -0.69 -3.36
C PHE A 105 7.46 0.02 -2.54
N GLU A 106 7.06 0.66 -1.46
CA GLU A 106 7.97 1.22 -0.48
C GLU A 106 7.41 1.07 0.93
N ILE A 107 8.29 0.96 1.93
CA ILE A 107 7.93 0.76 3.34
C ILE A 107 8.56 1.86 4.19
N GLY A 108 7.82 2.35 5.19
CA GLY A 108 8.24 3.42 6.09
C GLY A 108 8.52 4.72 5.33
N SER A 109 9.73 5.24 5.48
CA SER A 109 10.21 6.41 4.76
C SER A 109 10.47 6.13 3.27
N GLY A 110 10.59 4.86 2.88
CA GLY A 110 10.64 4.44 1.48
C GLY A 110 11.78 5.09 0.68
N PHE A 111 11.46 5.59 -0.51
CA PHE A 111 12.45 6.26 -1.37
C PHE A 111 12.96 7.59 -0.79
N SER A 112 12.26 8.20 0.18
CA SER A 112 12.77 9.44 0.81
C SER A 112 14.07 9.20 1.62
N ALA A 113 14.29 7.95 2.07
CA ALA A 113 15.48 7.54 2.82
C ALA A 113 16.80 7.78 2.08
N VAL A 114 16.80 7.78 0.74
CA VAL A 114 18.04 7.94 -0.06
C VAL A 114 18.72 9.30 0.12
N THR A 115 17.99 10.27 0.67
CA THR A 115 18.50 11.62 0.96
C THR A 115 18.83 11.85 2.43
N MET A 116 18.72 10.81 3.27
CA MET A 116 18.94 10.88 4.72
C MET A 116 20.29 10.26 5.11
N LYS A 117 20.92 10.78 6.16
CA LYS A 117 22.03 10.13 6.84
C LYS A 117 21.51 9.01 7.74
N GLY A 118 22.35 8.03 8.07
CA GLY A 118 21.99 6.97 9.02
C GLY A 118 21.50 7.50 10.37
N SER A 119 22.13 8.55 10.91
CA SER A 119 21.68 9.20 12.15
C SER A 119 20.31 9.86 12.06
N GLU A 120 19.90 10.25 10.85
CA GLU A 120 18.60 10.86 10.57
C GLU A 120 17.55 9.79 10.24
N HIS A 121 17.93 8.66 9.66
CA HIS A 121 17.03 7.59 9.27
C HIS A 121 16.77 6.57 10.39
N ASN A 122 17.76 6.32 11.25
CA ASN A 122 17.61 5.33 12.32
C ASN A 122 16.40 5.66 13.20
N ASP A 123 15.77 4.59 13.69
CA ASP A 123 14.67 4.66 14.66
C ASP A 123 15.23 4.27 16.03
N PRO A 124 15.55 5.26 16.91
CA PRO A 124 16.09 4.98 18.23
C PRO A 124 15.08 4.21 19.07
N PHE A 125 15.57 3.25 19.86
CA PHE A 125 14.72 2.52 20.79
C PHE A 125 14.47 3.34 22.06
N GLU A 126 13.25 3.26 22.57
CA GLU A 126 12.80 3.86 23.82
C GLU A 126 11.90 2.88 24.60
N ILE A 127 11.70 3.17 25.89
CA ILE A 127 10.68 2.50 26.68
C ILE A 127 9.43 3.37 26.66
N ARG A 128 8.33 2.82 26.14
CA ARG A 128 7.01 3.46 26.09
C ARG A 128 5.97 2.45 26.56
N ASP A 129 5.21 2.80 27.60
CA ASP A 129 4.22 1.93 28.25
C ASP A 129 4.79 0.56 28.66
N ASP A 130 5.94 0.58 29.35
CA ASP A 130 6.68 -0.63 29.81
C ASP A 130 7.08 -1.60 28.69
N LYS A 131 7.08 -1.15 27.43
CA LYS A 131 7.50 -1.93 26.26
C LYS A 131 8.64 -1.24 25.53
N VAL A 132 9.54 -2.03 24.95
CA VAL A 132 10.54 -1.54 24.01
C VAL A 132 9.84 -1.17 22.71
N ARG A 133 10.00 0.07 22.29
CA ARG A 133 9.40 0.68 21.11
C ARG A 133 10.44 1.53 20.38
N THR A 134 10.11 2.04 19.21
CA THR A 134 10.95 3.05 18.57
C THR A 134 10.36 4.45 18.70
N ALA A 135 11.23 5.45 18.84
CA ALA A 135 10.87 6.87 18.98
C ALA A 135 10.38 7.49 17.66
N SER A 136 10.68 6.83 16.54
CA SER A 136 10.18 7.14 15.19
C SER A 136 9.89 5.83 14.44
N ASN A 137 9.24 5.92 13.28
CA ASN A 137 8.88 4.76 12.48
C ASN A 137 9.31 4.89 11.00
N ARG A 138 10.56 5.30 10.77
CA ARG A 138 11.12 5.47 9.42
C ARG A 138 11.36 4.13 8.73
N SER A 139 11.55 3.06 9.49
CA SER A 139 11.62 1.68 8.98
C SER A 139 10.24 1.12 8.59
N GLY A 140 9.15 1.78 8.98
CA GLY A 140 7.79 1.37 8.65
C GLY A 140 7.38 0.06 9.33
N GLY A 141 7.73 -0.10 10.59
CA GLY A 141 7.34 -1.22 11.44
C GLY A 141 8.14 -2.50 11.24
N VAL A 142 9.12 -2.49 10.33
CA VAL A 142 9.95 -3.66 9.98
C VAL A 142 11.43 -3.29 10.02
N GLN A 143 12.24 -4.08 10.71
CA GLN A 143 13.69 -3.90 10.81
C GLN A 143 14.38 -5.24 10.59
N GLY A 144 15.27 -5.30 9.61
CA GLY A 144 16.04 -6.50 9.30
C GLY A 144 15.19 -7.71 8.89
N GLY A 145 14.04 -7.50 8.22
CA GLY A 145 13.15 -8.59 7.85
C GLY A 145 12.01 -8.88 8.81
N ILE A 146 12.00 -8.24 9.99
CA ILE A 146 11.18 -8.65 11.14
C ILE A 146 10.36 -7.47 11.66
N SER A 147 9.10 -7.67 12.00
CA SER A 147 8.26 -6.65 12.63
C SER A 147 8.81 -6.23 13.98
N ASN A 148 8.82 -4.93 14.27
CA ASN A 148 9.38 -4.37 15.51
C ASN A 148 8.31 -3.95 16.54
N GLY A 149 7.02 -4.12 16.22
CA GLY A 149 5.91 -3.78 17.10
C GLY A 149 5.33 -2.38 16.91
N GLU A 150 5.93 -1.55 16.06
CA GLU A 150 5.29 -0.34 15.55
C GLU A 150 4.31 -0.66 14.41
N ASN A 151 3.52 0.34 14.00
CA ASN A 151 2.65 0.23 12.84
C ASN A 151 3.48 -0.13 11.60
N ILE A 152 3.08 -1.16 10.85
CA ILE A 152 3.68 -1.39 9.54
C ILE A 152 3.02 -0.42 8.56
N VAL A 153 3.81 0.46 7.95
CA VAL A 153 3.33 1.48 7.01
C VAL A 153 4.01 1.27 5.68
N PHE A 154 3.25 1.01 4.62
CA PHE A 154 3.81 0.85 3.28
C PHE A 154 2.93 1.52 2.23
N ARG A 155 3.53 1.84 1.09
CA ARG A 155 2.87 2.46 -0.05
C ARG A 155 3.07 1.64 -1.31
N VAL A 156 2.03 1.63 -2.16
CA VAL A 156 1.99 0.86 -3.41
C VAL A 156 1.63 1.81 -4.54
N ALA A 157 2.49 1.88 -5.55
CA ALA A 157 2.27 2.70 -6.74
C ALA A 157 1.51 1.91 -7.81
N PHE A 158 0.43 2.49 -8.32
CA PHE A 158 -0.37 1.96 -9.42
C PHE A 158 -0.23 2.86 -10.64
N LYS A 159 0.09 2.26 -11.79
CA LYS A 159 0.11 2.98 -13.07
C LYS A 159 -1.32 3.27 -13.57
N PRO A 160 -1.51 4.23 -14.49
CA PRO A 160 -2.75 4.35 -15.24
C PRO A 160 -3.15 3.04 -15.95
N THR A 161 -4.45 2.80 -16.07
CA THR A 161 -4.95 1.66 -16.86
C THR A 161 -4.53 1.82 -18.32
N ALA A 162 -4.05 0.73 -18.93
CA ALA A 162 -3.55 0.81 -20.31
C ALA A 162 -4.69 0.92 -21.34
N THR A 163 -5.85 0.37 -21.01
CA THR A 163 -7.01 0.33 -21.91
C THR A 163 -7.79 1.63 -21.79
N ILE A 164 -7.62 2.51 -22.77
CA ILE A 164 -8.25 3.84 -22.83
C ILE A 164 -9.02 4.02 -24.14
N ALA A 165 -9.93 4.99 -24.18
CA ALA A 165 -10.76 5.27 -25.36
C ALA A 165 -10.03 6.10 -26.43
N ARG A 166 -8.94 6.79 -26.05
CA ARG A 166 -8.07 7.48 -27.00
C ARG A 166 -7.41 6.50 -27.96
N GLU A 167 -7.33 6.89 -29.22
CA GLU A 167 -6.62 6.12 -30.23
C GLU A 167 -5.12 6.05 -29.92
N GLN A 168 -4.58 4.84 -29.96
CA GLN A 168 -3.16 4.57 -29.77
C GLN A 168 -2.63 3.72 -30.92
N LYS A 169 -1.40 4.00 -31.34
CA LYS A 169 -0.69 3.14 -32.29
C LYS A 169 -0.40 1.79 -31.62
N THR A 170 -0.63 0.71 -32.35
CA THR A 170 -0.32 -0.65 -31.93
C THR A 170 0.02 -1.50 -33.15
N VAL A 171 0.21 -2.80 -32.95
CA VAL A 171 0.43 -3.77 -34.01
C VAL A 171 -0.56 -4.92 -33.90
N THR A 172 -0.96 -5.47 -35.04
CA THR A 172 -1.75 -6.71 -35.08
C THR A 172 -0.89 -7.90 -34.67
N ALA A 173 -1.51 -9.07 -34.43
CA ALA A 173 -0.78 -10.31 -34.19
C ALA A 173 0.10 -10.74 -35.39
N ALA A 174 -0.17 -10.23 -36.59
CA ALA A 174 0.64 -10.45 -37.79
C ALA A 174 1.83 -9.47 -37.91
N GLY A 175 1.96 -8.51 -36.98
CA GLY A 175 3.04 -7.52 -36.98
C GLY A 175 2.78 -6.27 -37.83
N GLU A 176 1.55 -6.05 -38.27
CA GLU A 176 1.18 -4.88 -39.08
C GLU A 176 0.78 -3.71 -38.19
N GLU A 177 1.25 -2.49 -38.51
CA GLU A 177 0.87 -1.27 -37.80
C GLU A 177 -0.63 -1.00 -37.91
N THR A 178 -1.26 -0.64 -36.80
CA THR A 178 -2.68 -0.27 -36.75
C THR A 178 -2.95 0.71 -35.61
N THR A 179 -4.20 1.14 -35.48
CA THR A 179 -4.66 1.95 -34.35
C THR A 179 -5.69 1.18 -33.54
N LEU A 180 -5.62 1.35 -32.22
CA LEU A 180 -6.58 0.78 -31.28
C LEU A 180 -7.18 1.90 -30.43
N ALA A 181 -8.51 1.99 -30.43
CA ALA A 181 -9.29 2.69 -29.43
C ALA A 181 -10.17 1.66 -28.73
N ALA A 182 -9.89 1.38 -27.46
CA ALA A 182 -10.62 0.36 -26.75
C ALA A 182 -12.08 0.77 -26.54
N ARG A 183 -13.01 -0.14 -26.86
CA ARG A 183 -14.45 0.07 -26.66
C ARG A 183 -14.91 -0.67 -25.41
N GLY A 184 -15.64 0.01 -24.55
CA GLY A 184 -16.27 -0.61 -23.39
C GLY A 184 -16.16 0.25 -22.13
N ARG A 185 -16.60 -0.33 -21.01
CA ARG A 185 -16.49 0.29 -19.70
C ARG A 185 -15.09 0.00 -19.15
N HIS A 186 -14.23 1.02 -19.18
CA HIS A 186 -12.90 0.97 -18.58
C HIS A 186 -12.87 1.83 -17.33
N ASP A 187 -12.11 1.42 -16.33
CA ASP A 187 -11.97 2.19 -15.11
C ASP A 187 -10.97 3.33 -15.35
N PRO A 188 -11.38 4.61 -15.28
CA PRO A 188 -10.46 5.74 -15.45
C PRO A 188 -9.43 5.83 -14.31
N CYS A 189 -9.65 5.12 -13.20
CA CYS A 189 -8.73 5.00 -12.07
C CYS A 189 -9.08 3.75 -11.26
N VAL A 190 -8.10 2.86 -11.04
CA VAL A 190 -8.31 1.58 -10.33
C VAL A 190 -8.14 1.68 -8.82
N LEU A 191 -7.53 2.76 -8.33
CA LEU A 191 -7.12 2.91 -6.93
C LEU A 191 -8.25 2.64 -5.92
N PRO A 192 -9.48 3.18 -6.08
CA PRO A 192 -10.52 2.96 -5.07
C PRO A 192 -10.91 1.49 -4.93
N ARG A 193 -10.84 0.72 -6.02
CA ARG A 193 -11.08 -0.73 -5.99
C ARG A 193 -9.88 -1.53 -5.51
N ALA A 194 -8.67 -0.98 -5.66
CA ALA A 194 -7.44 -1.62 -5.21
C ALA A 194 -7.21 -1.51 -3.70
N VAL A 195 -7.82 -0.54 -3.01
CA VAL A 195 -7.76 -0.39 -1.54
C VAL A 195 -8.05 -1.70 -0.79
N PRO A 196 -9.22 -2.35 -0.97
CA PRO A 196 -9.50 -3.62 -0.29
C PRO A 196 -8.59 -4.77 -0.75
N MET A 197 -8.05 -4.71 -1.98
CA MET A 197 -7.10 -5.72 -2.48
C MET A 197 -5.75 -5.61 -1.75
N VAL A 198 -5.28 -4.39 -1.49
CA VAL A 198 -4.05 -4.13 -0.72
C VAL A 198 -4.21 -4.64 0.71
N GLU A 199 -5.33 -4.34 1.38
CA GLU A 199 -5.61 -4.88 2.72
C GLU A 199 -5.63 -6.42 2.73
N ALA A 200 -6.32 -7.02 1.76
CA ALA A 200 -6.43 -8.48 1.66
C ALA A 200 -5.06 -9.15 1.45
N MET A 201 -4.23 -8.63 0.55
CA MET A 201 -2.89 -9.18 0.31
C MET A 201 -1.99 -9.02 1.53
N ALA A 202 -2.07 -7.90 2.26
CA ALA A 202 -1.31 -7.70 3.49
C ALA A 202 -1.76 -8.68 4.59
N ALA A 203 -3.07 -8.93 4.70
CA ALA A 203 -3.63 -9.90 5.62
C ALA A 203 -3.17 -11.34 5.29
N LEU A 204 -3.09 -11.71 4.01
CA LEU A 204 -2.55 -13.02 3.61
C LEU A 204 -1.09 -13.18 4.04
N VAL A 205 -0.25 -12.19 3.77
CA VAL A 205 1.17 -12.20 4.18
C VAL A 205 1.32 -12.30 5.70
N LEU A 206 0.60 -11.47 6.46
CA LEU A 206 0.66 -11.55 7.93
C LEU A 206 0.11 -12.88 8.46
N CYS A 207 -0.89 -13.47 7.80
CA CYS A 207 -1.42 -14.78 8.19
C CYS A 207 -0.35 -15.87 8.03
N ASP A 208 0.37 -15.88 6.91
CA ASP A 208 1.44 -16.84 6.66
C ASP A 208 2.56 -16.70 7.70
N HIS A 209 3.02 -15.48 7.95
CA HIS A 209 4.07 -15.20 8.94
C HIS A 209 3.64 -15.53 10.37
N ALA A 210 2.39 -15.23 10.74
CA ALA A 210 1.85 -15.60 12.06
C ALA A 210 1.76 -17.13 12.25
N LEU A 211 1.38 -17.87 11.20
CA LEU A 211 1.29 -19.33 11.24
C LEU A 211 2.68 -19.98 11.31
N ARG A 212 3.66 -19.47 10.55
CA ARG A 212 5.06 -19.91 10.62
C ARG A 212 5.62 -19.69 12.02
N GLN A 213 5.45 -18.49 12.58
CA GLN A 213 5.90 -18.17 13.93
C GLN A 213 5.27 -19.11 14.96
N ARG A 214 3.97 -19.40 14.85
CA ARG A 214 3.28 -20.34 15.74
C ARG A 214 3.83 -21.76 15.64
N ALA A 215 4.23 -22.21 14.46
CA ALA A 215 4.75 -23.56 14.24
C ALA A 215 6.14 -23.77 14.88
N VAL A 216 6.96 -22.71 14.96
CA VAL A 216 8.32 -22.78 15.54
C VAL A 216 8.38 -22.32 16.99
N SER A 217 7.35 -21.63 17.48
CA SER A 217 7.25 -21.23 18.88
C SER A 217 6.99 -22.47 19.74
N ILE A 218 7.91 -22.79 20.64
CA ILE A 218 7.69 -23.82 21.66
C ILE A 218 6.62 -23.26 22.62
N PRO A 219 5.50 -23.97 22.85
CA PRO A 219 4.55 -23.56 23.88
C PRO A 219 5.29 -23.42 25.22
N ALA A 220 5.15 -22.26 25.85
CA ALA A 220 5.65 -22.03 27.20
C ALA A 220 4.98 -22.98 28.21
#